data_AF-A0A5U8KEA2-F1
#
_entry.id   AF-A0A5U8KEA2-F1
#
_cell.length_a   1.000
_cell.length_b   1.000
_cell.length_c   1.000
_cell.angle_alpha   90.00
_cell.angle_beta   90.00
_cell.angle_gamma   90.00
#
_symmetry.space_group_name_H-M   'P 1'
#
loop_
_entity.id
_entity.type
_entity.pdbx_description
1 polymer ?
#
loop_
_entity_poly.entity_id
_entity_poly.type
_entity_poly.pdbx_seq_one_letter_code
_entity_poly.pdbx_strand_id
1 'polypeptide(L)'
;GHNEGALTSEDISSVAAAALKGHKIGGGDVNTKTILDNNNRLAQTLTLQGTPALIVLPAKGATEKNVTVIPGGADRETLQKAIDKAAGKTT
;
A
#
# COMPACT_ATOMS: atom_id res chain seq x y z
N GLY A 1 -12.56 -4.44 17.47
CA GLY A 1 -11.49 -4.72 16.49
C GLY A 1 -10.26 -5.14 17.26
N HIS A 2 -9.54 -6.13 16.77
CA HIS A 2 -8.26 -6.58 17.37
C HIS A 2 -7.20 -5.48 17.22
N ASN A 3 -6.14 -5.55 18.03
CA ASN A 3 -5.06 -4.58 17.99
C ASN A 3 -4.30 -4.69 16.65
N GLU A 4 -4.21 -3.59 15.90
CA GLU A 4 -3.38 -3.52 14.69
C GLU A 4 -1.94 -3.92 15.04
N GLY A 5 -1.36 -4.84 14.26
CA GLY A 5 -0.02 -5.36 14.51
C GLY A 5 0.07 -6.60 15.42
N ALA A 6 -1.04 -7.05 16.01
CA ALA A 6 -1.10 -8.26 16.84
C ALA A 6 -2.19 -9.26 16.36
N LEU A 7 -2.44 -9.32 15.06
CA LEU A 7 -3.39 -10.25 14.46
C LEU A 7 -2.92 -11.70 14.65
N THR A 8 -3.84 -12.56 15.07
CA THR A 8 -3.62 -14.00 15.21
C THR A 8 -3.93 -14.74 13.90
N SER A 9 -3.55 -16.02 13.83
CA SER A 9 -3.91 -16.87 12.68
C SER A 9 -5.43 -17.07 12.59
N GLU A 10 -6.09 -17.13 13.74
CA GLU A 10 -7.54 -17.23 13.89
C GLU A 10 -8.23 -15.97 13.36
N ASP A 11 -7.72 -14.79 13.71
CA ASP A 11 -8.23 -13.51 13.20
C ASP A 11 -8.20 -13.52 11.66
N ILE A 12 -7.03 -13.80 11.08
CA ILE A 12 -6.83 -13.83 9.62
C ILE A 12 -7.76 -14.84 8.96
N SER A 13 -7.85 -16.06 9.51
CA SER A 13 -8.67 -17.14 8.94
C SER A 13 -10.16 -16.81 8.98
N SER A 14 -10.64 -16.20 10.07
CA SER A 14 -12.03 -15.79 10.24
C SER A 14 -12.44 -14.73 9.20
N VAL A 15 -11.63 -13.66 9.05
CA VAL A 15 -11.95 -12.61 8.06
C VAL A 15 -11.81 -13.12 6.63
N ALA A 16 -10.83 -13.98 6.35
CA ALA A 16 -10.66 -14.57 5.04
C ALA A 16 -11.87 -15.43 4.65
N ALA A 17 -12.36 -16.30 5.54
CA ALA A 17 -13.55 -17.12 5.28
C ALA A 17 -14.79 -16.27 4.98
N ALA A 18 -15.00 -15.20 5.76
CA ALA A 18 -16.10 -14.26 5.56
C ALA A 18 -15.98 -13.49 4.23
N ALA A 19 -14.80 -12.96 3.91
CA ALA A 19 -14.55 -12.18 2.70
C ALA A 19 -14.67 -13.02 1.44
N LEU A 20 -14.20 -14.27 1.48
CA LEU A 20 -14.22 -15.19 0.35
C LEU A 20 -15.59 -15.86 0.16
N LYS A 21 -16.50 -15.79 1.14
CA LYS A 21 -17.82 -16.45 1.11
C LYS A 21 -17.71 -17.94 0.73
N GLY A 22 -16.69 -18.62 1.24
CA GLY A 22 -16.43 -20.04 0.95
C GLY A 22 -15.72 -20.35 -0.38
N HIS A 23 -15.37 -19.34 -1.18
CA HIS A 23 -14.51 -19.54 -2.35
C HIS A 23 -13.06 -19.81 -1.90
N LYS A 24 -12.37 -20.71 -2.61
CA LYS A 24 -10.93 -20.88 -2.41
C LYS A 24 -10.19 -19.72 -3.09
N ILE A 25 -9.12 -19.23 -2.47
CA ILE A 25 -8.20 -18.32 -3.16
C ILE A 25 -7.58 -19.10 -4.31
N GLY A 26 -7.84 -18.65 -5.54
CA GLY A 26 -7.18 -19.16 -6.73
C GLY A 26 -5.77 -18.58 -6.80
N GLY A 27 -4.77 -19.44 -6.73
CA GLY A 27 -3.36 -19.07 -6.83
C GLY A 27 -2.55 -20.25 -6.31
N GLY A 28 -1.63 -20.78 -7.11
CA GLY A 28 -0.70 -21.81 -6.67
C GLY A 28 0.24 -21.29 -5.58
N ASP A 29 1.42 -21.89 -5.45
CA ASP A 29 2.44 -21.40 -4.52
C ASP A 29 2.90 -19.99 -4.90
N VAL A 30 2.28 -18.97 -4.29
CA VAL A 30 2.74 -17.58 -4.35
C VAL A 30 3.84 -17.44 -3.30
N ASN A 31 5.03 -17.03 -3.71
CA ASN A 31 6.13 -16.75 -2.80
C ASN A 31 5.90 -15.42 -2.06
N THR A 32 4.96 -15.43 -1.12
CA THR A 32 4.53 -14.27 -0.32
C THR A 32 5.69 -13.67 0.47
N LYS A 33 6.61 -14.50 0.99
CA LYS A 33 7.79 -14.04 1.72
C LYS A 33 8.66 -13.12 0.86
N THR A 34 9.04 -13.57 -0.34
CA THR A 34 9.88 -12.76 -1.24
C THR A 34 9.19 -11.47 -1.65
N ILE A 35 7.87 -11.49 -1.86
CA ILE A 35 7.09 -10.27 -2.17
C ILE A 35 7.14 -9.28 -1.01
N LEU A 36 6.95 -9.76 0.23
CA LEU A 36 7.03 -8.92 1.44
C LEU A 36 8.43 -8.34 1.64
N ASP A 37 9.47 -9.16 1.47
CA ASP A 37 10.87 -8.72 1.59
C ASP A 37 11.21 -7.63 0.56
N ASN A 38 10.73 -7.77 -0.68
CA ASN A 38 10.92 -6.78 -1.73
C ASN A 38 10.21 -5.46 -1.42
N ASN A 39 8.97 -5.52 -0.90
CA ASN A 39 8.25 -4.32 -0.49
C ASN A 39 8.95 -3.60 0.66
N ASN A 40 9.46 -4.34 1.65
CA ASN A 40 10.24 -3.78 2.75
C ASN A 40 11.53 -3.11 2.26
N ARG A 41 12.26 -3.76 1.34
CA ARG A 41 13.47 -3.18 0.73
C ARG A 41 13.16 -1.89 -0.05
N LEU A 42 12.05 -1.85 -0.78
CA LEU A 42 11.60 -0.64 -1.46
C LEU A 42 11.30 0.48 -0.46
N ALA A 43 10.58 0.18 0.63
CA ALA A 43 10.29 1.16 1.67
C ALA A 43 11.57 1.75 2.30
N GLN A 44 12.58 0.91 2.57
CA GLN A 44 13.89 1.35 3.05
C GLN A 44 14.62 2.23 2.04
N THR A 45 14.57 1.87 0.75
CA THR A 45 15.19 2.65 -0.34
C THR A 45 14.55 4.04 -0.47
N LEU A 46 13.23 4.11 -0.25
CA LEU A 46 12.47 5.36 -0.20
C LEU A 46 12.58 6.08 1.15
N THR A 47 13.43 5.58 2.06
CA THR A 47 13.68 6.16 3.39
C THR A 47 12.43 6.33 4.26
N LEU A 48 11.40 5.50 4.04
CA LEU A 48 10.16 5.55 4.81
C LEU A 48 10.42 5.12 6.25
N GLN A 49 10.16 6.02 7.21
CA GLN A 49 10.47 5.82 8.63
C GLN A 49 9.32 5.19 9.43
N GLY A 50 8.12 5.10 8.84
CA GLY A 50 6.94 4.60 9.54
C GLY A 50 5.74 4.46 8.63
N THR A 51 4.67 3.88 9.19
CA THR A 51 3.39 3.65 8.52
C THR A 51 2.28 4.50 9.14
N PRO A 52 1.31 5.00 8.35
CA PRO A 52 1.19 4.82 6.90
C PRO A 52 2.22 5.67 6.13
N ALA A 53 2.50 5.28 4.89
CA ALA A 53 3.23 6.08 3.92
C ALA A 53 2.52 5.94 2.56
N LEU A 54 2.39 7.04 1.84
CA LEU A 54 1.61 7.10 0.60
C LEU A 54 2.52 7.50 -0.56
N ILE A 55 2.43 6.77 -1.67
CA ILE A 55 3.13 7.10 -2.92
C ILE A 55 2.06 7.35 -3.97
N VAL A 56 1.99 8.58 -4.49
CA VAL A 56 1.04 8.99 -5.52
C VAL A 56 1.78 9.24 -6.82
N LEU A 57 1.42 8.49 -7.86
CA LEU A 57 2.10 8.49 -9.16
C LEU A 57 1.08 8.26 -10.30
N PRO A 58 1.38 8.68 -11.54
CA PRO A 58 0.54 8.33 -12.69
C PRO A 58 0.59 6.83 -12.97
N ALA A 59 -0.49 6.28 -13.54
CA ALA A 59 -0.55 4.88 -13.94
C ALA A 59 0.48 4.51 -15.04
N LYS A 60 0.96 5.49 -15.81
CA LYS A 60 1.98 5.34 -16.85
C LYS A 60 2.89 6.56 -16.88
N GLY A 61 4.16 6.38 -17.24
CA GLY A 61 5.10 7.50 -17.41
C GLY A 61 5.43 8.22 -16.11
N ALA A 62 5.57 7.48 -15.00
CA ALA A 62 6.02 8.04 -13.73
C ALA A 62 7.45 8.59 -13.88
N THR A 63 7.65 9.81 -13.38
CA THR A 63 8.92 10.53 -13.33
C THR A 63 9.01 11.23 -11.97
N GLU A 64 10.20 11.66 -11.57
CA GLU A 64 10.40 12.44 -10.34
C GLU A 64 9.51 13.70 -10.28
N LYS A 65 9.13 14.24 -11.44
CA LYS A 65 8.30 15.45 -11.55
C LYS A 65 6.81 15.21 -11.28
N ASN A 66 6.30 13.99 -11.44
CA ASN A 66 4.88 13.67 -11.30
C ASN A 66 4.62 12.60 -10.22
N VAL A 67 5.64 12.26 -9.44
CA VAL A 67 5.54 11.40 -8.26
C VAL A 67 5.55 12.28 -7.01
N THR A 68 4.76 11.88 -6.01
CA THR A 68 4.77 12.44 -4.67
C THR A 68 4.89 11.32 -3.65
N VAL A 69 5.85 11.43 -2.73
CA VAL A 69 5.99 10.54 -1.58
C VAL A 69 5.56 11.32 -0.34
N ILE A 70 4.58 10.79 0.40
CA ILE A 70 4.06 11.39 1.62
C ILE A 70 4.40 10.46 2.79
N PRO A 71 5.36 10.84 3.66
CA PRO A 71 5.61 10.10 4.89
C PRO A 71 4.49 10.39 5.90
N GLY A 72 3.90 9.35 6.49
CA GLY A 72 2.80 9.51 7.44
C GLY A 72 1.42 9.62 6.77
N GLY A 73 0.41 9.84 7.61
CA GLY A 73 -0.94 10.15 7.14
C GLY A 73 -0.98 11.51 6.45
N ALA A 74 -1.79 11.64 5.40
CA ALA A 74 -2.02 12.89 4.70
C ALA A 74 -3.43 13.40 4.98
N ASP A 75 -3.58 14.71 5.14
CA ASP A 75 -4.90 15.33 5.06
C ASP A 75 -5.44 15.29 3.62
N ARG A 76 -6.74 15.57 3.49
CA ARG A 76 -7.45 15.53 2.20
C ARG A 76 -6.82 16.47 1.17
N GLU A 77 -6.36 17.65 1.59
CA GLU A 77 -5.82 18.66 0.67
C GLU A 77 -4.47 18.23 0.10
N THR A 78 -3.57 17.75 0.96
CA THR A 78 -2.26 17.22 0.61
C THR A 78 -2.40 16.04 -0.34
N LEU A 79 -3.32 15.11 -0.04
CA LEU A 79 -3.59 13.97 -0.91
C LEU A 79 -4.15 14.40 -2.26
N GLN A 80 -5.10 15.34 -2.28
CA GLN A 80 -5.68 15.83 -3.53
C GLN A 80 -4.64 16.53 -4.41
N LYS A 81 -3.77 17.37 -3.83
CA LYS A 81 -2.66 18.02 -4.55
C LYS A 81 -1.70 16.99 -5.17
N ALA A 82 -1.38 15.93 -4.43
CA ALA A 82 -0.53 14.85 -4.93
C ALA A 82 -1.20 14.10 -6.11
N ILE A 83 -2.51 13.87 -6.04
CA ILE A 83 -3.30 13.25 -7.11
C ILE A 83 -3.32 14.14 -8.35
N ASP A 84 -3.56 15.45 -8.19
CA ASP A 84 -3.62 16.39 -9.31
C ASP A 84 -2.25 16.53 -10.01
N LYS A 85 -1.16 16.55 -9.23
CA LYS A 85 0.21 16.48 -9.75
C LYS A 85 0.46 15.21 -10.55
N ALA A 86 0.07 14.05 -10.02
CA ALA A 86 0.21 12.77 -10.72
C ALA A 86 -0.65 12.71 -11.99
N ALA A 87 -1.84 13.32 -11.98
CA ALA A 87 -2.74 13.39 -13.12
C ALA A 87 -2.30 14.43 -14.18
N GLY A 88 -1.23 15.20 -13.94
CA GLY A 88 -0.79 16.27 -14.84
C GLY A 88 -1.76 17.46 -14.89
N LYS A 89 -2.60 17.64 -13.87
CA LYS A 89 -3.59 18.72 -13.76
C LYS A 89 -3.03 20.01 -13.17
N THR A 90 -1.73 20.06 -12.88
CA THR A 90 -1.11 21.23 -12.26
C THR A 90 -1.24 22.46 -13.15
N THR A 91 -2.00 23.46 -12.66
CA THR A 91 -1.83 24.89 -12.96
C THR A 91 -0.43 25.36 -12.66
#